data_AF-A0A959KPA7-F1
#
_entry.id   AF-A0A959KPA7-F1
#
_cell.length_a   1.000
_cell.length_b   1.000
_cell.length_c   1.000
_cell.angle_alpha   90.00
_cell.angle_beta   90.00
_cell.angle_gamma   90.00
#
_symmetry.space_group_name_H-M   'P 1'
#
loop_
_entity.id
_entity.type
_entity.pdbx_description
1 polymer ?
#
loop_
_entity_poly.entity_id
_entity_poly.type
_entity_poly.pdbx_seq_one_letter_code
_entity_poly.pdbx_strand_id
1 'polypeptide(L)'
;QMRKMRLFQRDAYISLDFLDKQAQIVRLVDPAGPAHPSGAPLMELPTARGPRQLYVEMPRIEPVNAIKMELETFAESIAAGRPPEVTLEDGYRALHVAEWISREIERLQDV
;
A
#
# COMPACT_ATOMS: atom_id res chain seq x y z
N GLN A 1 0.98 16.82 9.23
CA GLN A 1 -0.05 16.25 8.34
C GLN A 1 0.02 14.73 8.45
N MET A 2 -1.09 14.01 8.63
CA MET A 2 -1.06 12.54 8.72
C MET A 2 -0.91 11.95 7.30
N ARG A 3 0.21 11.26 7.05
CA ARG A 3 0.50 10.54 5.79
C ARG A 3 0.69 9.04 6.07
N LYS A 4 -0.17 8.50 6.94
CA LYS A 4 -0.15 7.09 7.32
C LYS A 4 -1.41 6.40 6.80
N MET A 5 -1.23 5.30 6.07
CA MET A 5 -2.32 4.39 5.71
C MET A 5 -2.22 3.13 6.57
N ARG A 6 -3.36 2.71 7.12
CA ARG A 6 -3.45 1.48 7.92
C ARG A 6 -4.47 0.57 7.27
N LEU A 7 -4.10 -0.69 7.05
CA LEU A 7 -4.97 -1.73 6.54
C LEU A 7 -5.11 -2.82 7.58
N PHE A 8 -6.35 -3.21 7.85
CA PHE A 8 -6.69 -4.25 8.81
C PHE A 8 -7.29 -5.44 8.06
N GLN A 9 -6.66 -6.60 8.23
CA GLN A 9 -7.15 -7.89 7.76
C GLN A 9 -7.37 -8.80 8.96
N ARG A 10 -8.09 -9.91 8.75
CA ARG A 10 -8.41 -10.86 9.83
C ARG A 10 -7.16 -11.42 10.51
N ASP A 11 -6.07 -11.55 9.78
CA ASP A 11 -4.80 -12.16 10.17
C ASP A 11 -3.60 -11.25 9.92
N ALA A 12 -3.80 -10.00 9.52
CA ALA A 12 -2.71 -9.06 9.27
C ALA A 12 -3.07 -7.61 9.57
N TYR A 13 -2.07 -6.84 9.99
CA TYR A 13 -2.10 -5.40 10.14
C TYR A 13 -0.95 -4.81 9.32
N ILE A 14 -1.28 -3.90 8.42
CA ILE A 14 -0.29 -3.26 7.53
C ILE A 14 -0.33 -1.77 7.81
N SER A 15 0.82 -1.19 8.13
CA SER A 15 1.01 0.25 8.32
C SER A 15 1.99 0.76 7.28
N LEU A 16 1.59 1.79 6.55
CA LEU A 16 2.41 2.47 5.55
C LEU A 16 2.57 3.93 5.99
N ASP A 17 3.82 4.36 6.16
CA ASP A 17 4.20 5.76 6.36
C ASP A 17 4.78 6.32 5.06
N PHE A 18 4.01 7.17 4.38
CA PHE A 18 4.44 7.76 3.11
C PHE A 18 5.42 8.92 3.29
N LEU A 19 5.53 9.48 4.50
CA LEU A 19 6.49 10.55 4.78
C LEU A 19 7.88 9.96 5.00
N ASP A 20 7.98 8.98 5.91
CA ASP A 20 9.25 8.33 6.25
C ASP A 20 9.62 7.19 5.27
N LYS A 21 8.74 6.90 4.31
CA LYS A 21 8.85 5.77 3.36
C LYS A 21 9.12 4.45 4.08
N GLN A 22 8.28 4.16 5.08
CA GLN A 22 8.36 2.92 5.87
C GLN A 22 7.09 2.11 5.71
N ALA A 23 7.26 0.79 5.64
CA ALA A 23 6.15 -0.16 5.69
C ALA A 23 6.39 -1.15 6.83
N GLN A 24 5.32 -1.47 7.55
CA GLN A 24 5.34 -2.48 8.59
C GLN A 24 4.16 -3.43 8.37
N ILE A 25 4.45 -4.72 8.30
CA ILE A 25 3.46 -5.77 8.13
C ILE A 25 3.54 -6.65 9.37
N VAL A 26 2.44 -6.75 10.10
CA VAL A 26 2.29 -7.61 11.26
C VAL A 26 1.29 -8.70 10.88
N ARG A 27 1.70 -9.96 10.90
CA ARG A 27 0.85 -11.12 10.59
C ARG A 27 0.65 -11.99 11.81
N LEU A 28 -0.53 -12.57 11.91
CA LEU A 28 -0.92 -13.48 12.97
C LEU A 28 -0.99 -14.90 12.42
N VAL A 29 -0.04 -15.75 12.82
CA VAL A 29 0.17 -17.08 12.25
C VAL A 29 -0.06 -18.18 13.29
N ASP A 30 -0.40 -19.36 12.80
CA ASP A 30 -0.57 -20.57 13.62
C ASP A 30 0.81 -21.19 13.91
N PRO A 31 1.15 -21.53 15.17
CA PRO A 31 2.40 -22.22 15.51
C PRO A 31 2.64 -23.53 14.74
N ALA A 32 1.58 -24.20 14.29
CA ALA A 32 1.66 -25.44 13.52
C ALA A 32 1.70 -25.24 11.99
N GLY A 33 1.76 -23.98 11.53
CA GLY A 33 1.79 -23.61 10.12
C GLY A 33 3.15 -23.79 9.43
N PRO A 34 3.23 -23.51 8.11
CA PRO A 34 4.49 -23.59 7.37
C PRO A 34 5.56 -22.66 7.95
N ALA A 35 6.81 -23.12 7.96
CA ALA A 35 7.95 -22.40 8.52
C ALA A 35 8.07 -20.99 7.90
N HIS A 36 8.06 -19.97 8.76
CA HIS A 36 8.23 -18.58 8.34
C HIS A 36 9.71 -18.23 8.16
N PRO A 37 10.04 -17.18 7.39
CA PRO A 37 11.41 -16.74 7.17
C PRO A 37 12.17 -16.59 8.49
N SER A 38 13.25 -17.36 8.63
CA SER A 38 14.14 -17.33 9.79
C SER A 38 14.67 -15.91 10.01
N GLY A 39 14.36 -15.31 11.17
CA GLY A 39 14.96 -14.04 11.62
C GLY A 39 13.99 -12.89 11.90
N ALA A 40 12.68 -13.07 11.69
CA ALA A 40 11.69 -12.06 12.07
C ALA A 40 11.35 -12.14 13.58
N PRO A 41 11.03 -11.02 14.25
CA PRO A 41 10.60 -11.04 15.64
C PRO A 41 9.32 -11.86 15.76
N LEU A 42 9.41 -13.00 16.45
CA LEU A 42 8.28 -13.88 16.73
C LEU A 42 7.82 -13.63 18.16
N MET A 43 6.60 -13.11 18.32
CA MET A 43 6.02 -12.89 19.65
C MET A 43 4.81 -13.78 19.84
N GLU A 44 4.80 -14.57 20.91
CA GLU A 44 3.65 -15.41 21.24
C GLU A 44 2.56 -14.56 21.90
N LEU A 45 1.35 -14.63 21.34
CA LEU A 45 0.16 -14.00 21.89
C LEU A 45 -0.83 -15.06 22.35
N PRO A 46 -1.20 -15.08 23.65
CA PRO A 46 -2.32 -15.88 24.09
C PRO A 46 -3.62 -15.25 23.57
N THR A 47 -4.36 -15.99 22.74
CA THR A 47 -5.67 -15.56 22.23
C THR A 47 -6.76 -16.50 22.74
N ALA A 48 -8.02 -16.03 22.74
CA ALA A 48 -9.18 -16.83 23.16
C ALA A 48 -9.38 -18.13 22.34
N ARG A 49 -8.70 -18.26 21.18
CA ARG A 49 -8.76 -19.43 20.29
C ARG A 49 -7.48 -20.27 20.32
N GLY A 50 -6.58 -20.03 21.27
CA GLY A 50 -5.29 -20.72 21.40
C GLY A 50 -4.06 -19.80 21.22
N PRO A 51 -2.84 -20.32 21.42
CA PRO A 51 -1.61 -19.57 21.20
C PRO A 51 -1.45 -19.24 19.72
N ARG A 52 -1.15 -17.97 19.41
CA ARG A 52 -0.82 -17.53 18.06
C ARG A 52 0.53 -16.85 18.07
N GLN A 53 1.23 -16.87 16.95
CA GLN A 53 2.51 -16.19 16.80
C GLN A 53 2.32 -14.93 15.96
N LEU A 54 2.94 -13.83 16.39
CA LEU A 54 3.07 -12.62 15.60
C LEU A 54 4.35 -12.70 14.79
N TYR A 55 4.23 -12.44 13.49
CA TYR A 55 5.35 -12.26 12.58
C TYR A 55 5.37 -10.80 12.12
N VAL A 56 6.48 -10.09 12.39
CA VAL A 56 6.65 -8.68 11.99
C VAL A 56 7.68 -8.57 10.88
N GLU A 57 7.30 -7.92 9.79
CA GLU A 57 8.14 -7.66 8.64
C GLU A 57 8.23 -6.15 8.38
N MET A 58 9.44 -5.67 8.14
CA MET A 58 9.72 -4.30 7.70
C MET A 58 10.45 -4.40 6.36
N PRO A 59 9.72 -4.44 5.23
CA PRO A 59 10.36 -4.56 3.93
C PRO A 59 11.24 -3.34 3.68
N ARG A 60 12.39 -3.58 3.05
CA ARG A 60 13.31 -2.51 2.65
C ARG A 60 12.68 -1.74 1.50
N ILE A 61 12.66 -0.42 1.62
CA ILE A 61 12.13 0.48 0.59
C ILE A 61 13.32 1.25 -0.01
N GLU A 62 13.54 1.04 -1.30
CA GLU A 62 14.59 1.75 -2.01
C GLU A 62 14.21 3.23 -2.19
N PRO A 63 15.14 4.17 -1.92
CA PRO A 63 14.85 5.59 -2.06
C PRO A 63 14.79 5.97 -3.54
N VAL A 64 13.58 5.95 -4.09
CA VAL A 64 13.33 6.38 -5.48
C VAL A 64 12.81 7.80 -5.56
N ASN A 65 13.16 8.49 -6.66
CA ASN A 65 12.56 9.77 -7.04
C ASN A 65 11.43 9.51 -8.07
N ALA A 66 10.19 9.51 -7.58
CA ALA A 66 9.02 9.20 -8.39
C ALA A 66 8.87 10.13 -9.61
N ILE A 67 9.12 11.44 -9.46
CA ILE A 67 8.99 12.42 -10.55
C ILE A 67 10.04 12.14 -11.64
N LYS A 68 11.28 11.84 -11.24
CA LYS A 68 12.34 11.49 -12.20
C LYS A 68 11.96 10.24 -12.99
N MET A 69 11.49 9.20 -12.31
CA MET A 69 11.10 7.93 -12.96
C MET A 69 9.90 8.09 -13.89
N GLU A 70 8.91 8.91 -13.51
CA GLU A 70 7.77 9.25 -14.36
C GLU A 70 8.23 9.92 -15.67
N LEU A 71 9.09 10.93 -15.56
CA LEU A 71 9.64 11.65 -16.73
C LEU A 71 10.50 10.73 -17.61
N GLU A 72 11.31 9.86 -17.01
CA GLU A 72 12.11 8.87 -17.74
C GLU A 72 11.21 7.90 -18.52
N THR A 73 10.18 7.37 -17.87
CA THR A 73 9.23 6.43 -18.51
C THR A 73 8.45 7.10 -19.64
N PHE A 74 8.09 8.38 -19.47
CA PHE A 74 7.44 9.16 -20.52
C PHE A 74 8.38 9.41 -21.71
N ALA A 75 9.63 9.81 -21.46
CA ALA A 75 10.63 10.01 -22.51
C ALA A 75 10.93 8.72 -23.29
N GLU A 76 11.02 7.58 -22.59
CA GLU A 76 11.17 6.27 -23.20
C GLU A 76 9.98 5.90 -24.10
N SER A 77 8.77 6.26 -23.69
CA SER A 77 7.55 5.99 -24.47
C SER A 77 7.57 6.74 -25.80
N ILE A 78 8.04 8.00 -25.78
CA ILE A 78 8.26 8.80 -26.98
C ILE A 78 9.34 8.16 -27.87
N ALA A 79 10.49 7.79 -27.29
CA ALA A 79 11.61 7.22 -28.03
C ALA A 79 11.28 5.86 -28.68
N ALA A 80 10.47 5.04 -28.00
CA ALA A 80 10.06 3.73 -28.48
C ALA A 80 8.75 3.74 -29.30
N GLY A 81 8.08 4.89 -29.42
CA GLY A 81 6.80 5.01 -30.13
C GLY A 81 5.67 4.16 -29.53
N ARG A 82 5.72 3.91 -28.22
CA ARG A 82 4.71 3.14 -27.47
C ARG A 82 3.80 4.07 -26.67
N PRO A 83 2.57 3.65 -26.34
CA PRO A 83 1.74 4.43 -25.42
C PRO A 83 2.45 4.58 -24.05
N PRO A 84 2.33 5.75 -23.40
CA PRO A 84 2.83 5.94 -22.05
C PRO A 84 2.06 5.05 -21.05
N GLU A 85 2.67 4.77 -19.90
CA GLU A 85 2.04 3.96 -18.83
C GLU A 85 0.68 4.52 -18.38
N VAL A 86 0.52 5.84 -18.44
CA VAL A 86 -0.75 6.54 -18.20
C VAL A 86 -1.13 7.27 -19.47
N THR A 87 -2.15 6.77 -20.16
CA THR A 87 -2.68 7.38 -21.39
C THR A 87 -3.55 8.59 -21.09
N LEU A 88 -3.89 9.38 -22.12
CA LEU A 88 -4.84 10.49 -21.97
C LEU A 88 -6.21 9.99 -21.51
N GLU A 89 -6.66 8.85 -22.05
CA GLU A 89 -7.92 8.22 -21.70
C GLU A 89 -7.92 7.71 -20.25
N ASP A 90 -6.80 7.19 -19.75
CA ASP A 90 -6.63 6.84 -18.33
C ASP A 90 -6.74 8.08 -17.44
N GLY A 91 -6.05 9.16 -17.80
CA GLY A 91 -6.10 10.43 -17.08
C GLY A 91 -7.51 11.01 -17.03
N TYR A 92 -8.24 10.97 -18.15
CA TYR A 92 -9.64 11.39 -18.21
C TYR A 92 -10.54 10.55 -17.31
N ARG A 93 -10.43 9.22 -17.35
CA ARG A 93 -11.23 8.31 -16.50
C ARG A 93 -10.97 8.57 -15.02
N ALA A 94 -9.70 8.73 -14.64
CA ALA A 94 -9.32 9.02 -13.26
C ALA A 94 -9.93 10.35 -12.77
N LEU A 95 -9.83 11.40 -13.58
CA LEU A 95 -10.43 12.71 -13.26
C LEU A 95 -11.95 12.62 -13.17
N HIS A 96 -12.60 11.90 -14.07
CA HIS A 96 -14.05 11.73 -14.06
C HIS A 96 -14.55 11.05 -12.78
N VAL A 97 -13.87 9.99 -12.33
CA VAL A 97 -14.19 9.31 -11.07
C VAL A 97 -13.94 10.23 -9.87
N ALA A 98 -12.85 11.00 -9.87
CA ALA A 98 -12.57 11.96 -8.81
C ALA A 98 -13.68 13.03 -8.69
N GLU A 99 -14.10 13.60 -9.81
CA GLU A 99 -15.24 14.53 -9.87
C GLU A 99 -16.53 13.91 -9.34
N TRP A 100 -16.81 12.66 -9.70
CA TRP A 100 -17.99 11.95 -9.22
C TRP A 100 -17.98 11.76 -7.71
N ILE A 101 -16.85 11.33 -7.13
CA ILE A 101 -16.69 11.18 -5.68
C ILE A 101 -16.86 12.52 -4.96
N SER A 102 -16.26 13.59 -5.47
CA SER A 102 -16.37 14.93 -4.87
C SER A 102 -17.82 15.40 -4.79
N ARG A 103 -18.59 15.24 -5.88
CA ARG A 103 -20.01 15.61 -5.91
C ARG A 103 -20.84 14.80 -4.91
N GLU A 104 -20.54 13.52 -4.75
CA GLU A 104 -21.28 12.67 -3.81
C GLU A 104 -20.97 13.04 -2.35
N ILE A 105 -19.72 13.42 -2.06
CA ILE A 105 -19.34 13.95 -0.73
C ILE A 105 -20.10 15.24 -0.43
N GLU A 106 -20.16 16.19 -1.37
CA GLU A 106 -20.91 17.44 -1.22
C GLU A 106 -22.39 17.17 -0.95
N ARG A 107 -23.01 16.29 -1.75
CA ARG A 107 -24.42 15.89 -1.59
C ARG A 107 -24.72 15.31 -0.21
N LEU A 108 -23.78 14.57 0.40
CA LEU A 108 -23.93 13.98 1.73
C LEU A 108 -23.71 14.99 2.86
N GLN A 109 -23.05 16.12 2.60
CA GLN A 109 -22.80 17.18 3.58
C GLN A 109 -23.95 18.20 3.66
N ASP A 110 -24.77 18.31 2.61
CA ASP A 110 -25.94 19.19 2.54
C ASP A 110 -27.23 18.56 3.14
N VAL A 111 -27.15 17.36 3.71
CA VAL A 111 -28.25 16.63 4.39
C VAL A 111 -28.00 16.59 5.89
#